data_AF-A0A7W7NS28-F1
#
_entry.id   AF-A0A7W7NS28-F1
#
_cell.length_a   1.000
_cell.length_b   1.000
_cell.length_c   1.000
_cell.angle_alpha   90.00
_cell.angle_beta   90.00
_cell.angle_gamma   90.00
#
_symmetry.space_group_name_H-M   'P 1'
#
loop_
_entity.id
_entity.type
_entity.pdbx_description
1 polymer ?
#
loop_
_entity_poly.entity_id
_entity_poly.type
_entity_poly.pdbx_seq_one_letter_code
_entity_poly.pdbx_strand_id
1 'polypeptide(L)'
;MKRTWSVRLGRHCKSIVLAVQVVGMAFVYQQIWEWRPDYFRVESKLNDLPLDLYLAARSYSVTSGRPLPQFTDPDVDAAVARIRGAYRELQARTAVIDGERRALDARRKAEQQDNVPFQASMWRQAEAYRKSRTAPFDSQLAAIARQQQDILDAYHARTNEELPAGPDAIKHADLAIQAAELKVKAIQADIDASDHILKNLNAFLREPAQQAYLARLRETAALEKRLSDHQLSIYDLNGRLYDAFAAYLTAAKAKLGYFDFLYFSLGGATTANFGDIAPNHRTVRILYSAQIVISMVLVASWINDFVSGKPRRRRRRRKPAASSAEPA
;
A
#
# COMPACT_ATOMS: atom_id res chain seq x y z
N MET A 1 51.98 35.44 44.47
CA MET A 1 50.60 35.69 43.97
C MET A 1 50.20 34.90 42.71
N LYS A 2 51.10 34.25 41.96
CA LYS A 2 50.73 33.52 40.72
C LYS A 2 49.95 32.19 40.91
N ARG A 3 50.12 31.46 42.03
CA ARG A 3 49.46 30.16 42.28
C ARG A 3 47.97 30.23 42.66
N THR A 4 47.48 31.37 43.15
CA THR A 4 46.05 31.50 43.54
C THR A 4 45.15 31.84 42.35
N TRP A 5 45.70 32.41 41.29
CA TRP A 5 44.97 32.74 40.05
C TRP A 5 44.71 31.50 39.18
N SER A 6 45.67 30.59 39.02
CA SER A 6 45.48 29.38 38.20
C SER A 6 44.42 28.42 38.80
N VAL A 7 44.35 28.33 40.13
CA VAL A 7 43.38 27.46 40.84
C VAL A 7 41.95 28.01 40.78
N ARG A 8 41.77 29.34 40.69
CA ARG A 8 40.43 29.93 40.45
C ARG A 8 39.99 29.75 39.00
N LEU A 9 40.90 29.95 38.04
CA LEU A 9 40.60 29.81 36.62
C LEU A 9 40.18 28.35 36.27
N GLY A 10 40.86 27.36 36.85
CA GLY A 10 40.50 25.94 36.67
C GLY A 10 39.13 25.55 37.25
N ARG A 11 38.71 26.19 38.35
CA ARG A 11 37.38 25.95 38.96
C ARG A 11 36.23 26.50 38.11
N HIS A 12 36.37 27.71 37.59
CA HIS A 12 35.36 28.30 36.69
C HIS A 12 35.27 27.50 35.39
N CYS A 13 36.39 27.00 34.86
CA CYS A 13 36.41 26.17 33.67
C CYS A 13 35.58 24.88 33.84
N LYS A 14 35.70 24.17 34.98
CA LYS A 14 34.93 22.94 35.24
C LYS A 14 33.41 23.21 35.38
N SER A 15 33.03 24.29 36.04
CA SER A 15 31.61 24.69 36.14
C SER A 15 31.03 25.08 34.79
N ILE A 16 31.81 25.76 33.94
CA ILE A 16 31.42 26.08 32.56
C ILE A 16 31.26 24.79 31.74
N VAL A 17 32.19 23.84 31.86
CA VAL A 17 32.11 22.54 31.15
C VAL A 17 30.86 21.76 31.55
N LEU A 18 30.54 21.71 32.84
CA LEU A 18 29.31 21.06 33.32
C LEU A 18 28.04 21.76 32.79
N ALA A 19 28.03 23.10 32.79
CA ALA A 19 26.89 23.87 32.25
C ALA A 19 26.72 23.65 30.74
N VAL A 20 27.83 23.67 29.98
CA VAL A 20 27.82 23.40 28.53
C VAL A 20 27.36 21.97 28.25
N GLN A 21 27.77 20.99 29.07
CA GLN A 21 27.30 19.61 28.94
C GLN A 21 25.78 19.51 29.15
N VAL A 22 25.24 20.14 30.21
CA VAL A 22 23.80 20.09 30.51
C VAL A 22 22.98 20.73 29.38
N VAL A 23 23.37 21.94 28.96
CA VAL A 23 22.71 22.69 27.86
C VAL A 23 22.83 21.96 26.53
N GLY A 24 24.02 21.43 26.23
CA GLY A 24 24.29 20.67 25.01
C GLY A 24 23.49 19.37 24.95
N MET A 25 23.41 18.61 26.05
CA MET A 25 22.60 17.38 26.09
C MET A 25 21.11 17.68 26.01
N ALA A 26 20.62 18.77 26.61
CA ALA A 26 19.23 19.21 26.44
C ALA A 26 18.89 19.47 24.97
N PHE A 27 19.80 20.11 24.22
CA PHE A 27 19.63 20.32 22.78
C PHE A 27 19.63 19.00 22.01
N VAL A 28 20.55 18.08 22.32
CA VAL A 28 20.58 16.75 21.70
C VAL A 28 19.27 16.01 21.95
N TYR A 29 18.74 16.04 23.17
CA TYR A 29 17.47 15.41 23.50
C TYR A 29 16.28 16.04 22.79
N GLN A 30 16.24 17.37 22.67
CA GLN A 30 15.21 18.05 21.87
C GLN A 30 15.26 17.62 20.41
N GLN A 31 16.44 17.56 19.80
CA GLN A 31 16.57 17.12 18.40
C GLN A 31 16.11 15.67 18.22
N ILE A 32 16.45 14.79 19.17
CA ILE A 32 15.95 13.42 19.17
C ILE A 32 14.43 13.39 19.31
N TRP A 33 13.83 14.23 20.16
CA TRP A 33 12.37 14.31 20.34
C TRP A 33 11.63 14.85 19.12
N GLU A 34 12.16 15.89 18.46
CA GLU A 34 11.59 16.46 17.24
C GLU A 34 11.56 15.43 16.11
N TRP A 35 12.56 14.54 16.06
CA TRP A 35 12.63 13.47 15.06
C TRP A 35 11.84 12.24 15.49
N ARG A 36 11.93 11.87 16.76
CA ARG A 36 11.49 10.60 17.36
C ARG A 36 10.95 10.80 18.77
N PRO A 37 9.71 11.30 18.90
CA PRO A 37 9.09 11.51 20.22
C PRO A 37 8.85 10.19 20.96
N ASP A 38 8.80 9.05 20.24
CA ASP A 38 8.72 7.69 20.78
C ASP A 38 9.91 7.30 21.68
N TYR A 39 11.03 8.02 21.58
CA TYR A 39 12.24 7.67 22.33
C TYR A 39 12.20 8.12 23.79
N PHE A 40 11.21 8.91 24.19
CA PHE A 40 11.00 9.38 25.56
C PHE A 40 9.58 9.05 26.03
N ARG A 41 9.46 8.69 27.31
CA ARG A 41 8.19 8.53 28.01
C ARG A 41 7.92 9.77 28.83
N VAL A 42 6.68 10.27 28.75
CA VAL A 42 6.18 11.40 29.52
C VAL A 42 5.12 10.83 30.46
N GLU A 43 5.38 10.90 31.76
CA GLU A 43 4.64 10.22 32.83
C GLU A 43 4.67 8.67 32.77
N SER A 44 4.16 8.02 33.81
CA SER A 44 4.25 6.56 34.06
C SER A 44 3.49 5.68 33.06
N LYS A 45 2.88 6.27 32.03
CA LYS A 45 2.17 5.53 30.98
C LYS A 45 3.10 5.28 29.80
N LEU A 46 3.20 4.02 29.41
CA LEU A 46 4.07 3.55 28.33
C LEU A 46 3.82 4.36 27.05
N ASN A 47 4.79 5.21 26.68
CA ASN A 47 4.82 5.95 25.43
C ASN A 47 5.49 5.09 24.35
N ASP A 48 4.98 3.89 24.17
CA ASP A 48 5.32 3.08 23.02
C ASP A 48 4.28 3.47 21.97
N LEU A 49 4.65 3.90 20.75
CA LEU A 49 3.91 3.63 19.50
C LEU A 49 4.03 4.56 18.26
N PRO A 50 4.71 5.72 18.22
CA PRO A 50 4.74 6.51 16.98
C PRO A 50 5.35 5.82 15.74
N LEU A 51 6.51 5.16 15.85
CA LEU A 51 7.17 4.54 14.69
C LEU A 51 6.51 3.22 14.27
N ASP A 52 6.19 2.36 15.23
CA ASP A 52 5.61 1.04 14.94
C ASP A 52 4.23 1.18 14.29
N LEU A 53 3.47 2.23 14.64
CA LEU A 53 2.21 2.55 13.97
C LEU A 53 2.39 3.14 12.57
N TYR A 54 3.42 3.96 12.34
CA TYR A 54 3.74 4.49 11.00
C TYR A 54 4.23 3.37 10.07
N LEU A 55 5.11 2.50 10.58
CA LEU A 55 5.58 1.31 9.86
C LEU A 55 4.44 0.31 9.68
N ALA A 56 3.55 0.16 10.65
CA ALA A 56 2.31 -0.60 10.50
C ALA A 56 1.41 0.02 9.42
N ALA A 57 1.10 1.31 9.45
CA ALA A 57 0.27 1.96 8.43
C ALA A 57 0.84 1.81 7.02
N ARG A 58 2.18 1.83 6.88
CA ARG A 58 2.87 1.62 5.61
C ARG A 58 2.93 0.15 5.17
N SER A 59 2.92 -0.81 6.09
CA SER A 59 3.05 -2.25 5.83
C SER A 59 1.72 -3.02 5.86
N TYR A 60 0.68 -2.45 6.45
CA TYR A 60 -0.69 -2.99 6.47
C TYR A 60 -1.37 -2.64 5.15
N SER A 61 -0.80 -3.12 4.06
CA SER A 61 -1.48 -3.17 2.77
C SER A 61 -2.71 -4.06 2.92
N VAL A 62 -3.90 -3.50 2.68
CA VAL A 62 -5.15 -4.04 2.08
C VAL A 62 -5.64 -5.46 2.45
N THR A 63 -4.95 -6.28 3.23
CA THR A 63 -5.21 -7.72 3.43
C THR A 63 -4.69 -8.27 4.76
N SER A 64 -3.99 -7.48 5.58
CA SER A 64 -3.41 -7.99 6.81
C SER A 64 -4.44 -8.13 7.94
N GLY A 65 -4.81 -9.37 8.28
CA GLY A 65 -5.65 -9.70 9.46
C GLY A 65 -4.95 -9.53 10.82
N ARG A 66 -3.88 -8.73 10.89
CA ARG A 66 -3.16 -8.47 12.14
C ARG A 66 -3.92 -7.42 12.96
N PRO A 67 -3.99 -7.52 14.29
CA PRO A 67 -4.62 -6.49 15.11
C PRO A 67 -3.75 -5.22 15.18
N LEU A 68 -4.38 -4.06 15.37
CA LEU A 68 -3.67 -2.84 15.74
C LEU A 68 -2.90 -3.05 17.05
N PRO A 69 -1.73 -2.41 17.21
CA PRO A 69 -1.11 -2.28 18.51
C PRO A 69 -2.02 -1.56 19.53
N GLN A 70 -1.84 -1.85 20.82
CA GLN A 70 -2.66 -1.26 21.89
C GLN A 70 -2.22 0.17 22.20
N PHE A 71 -3.11 1.15 22.03
CA PHE A 71 -2.87 2.54 22.41
C PHE A 71 -3.21 2.75 23.89
N THR A 72 -2.29 3.31 24.68
CA THR A 72 -2.43 3.49 26.14
C THR A 72 -2.44 4.95 26.61
N ASP A 73 -2.44 5.93 25.70
CA ASP A 73 -2.39 7.37 26.06
C ASP A 73 -3.79 8.03 26.00
N PRO A 74 -4.39 8.38 27.16
CA PRO A 74 -5.70 9.02 27.24
C PRO A 74 -5.71 10.51 26.85
N ASP A 75 -4.58 11.22 26.89
CA ASP A 75 -4.53 12.66 26.56
C ASP A 75 -4.56 12.94 25.06
N VAL A 76 -4.47 11.89 24.23
CA VAL A 76 -4.58 11.96 22.77
C VAL A 76 -5.77 11.12 22.27
N ASP A 77 -6.75 10.87 23.13
CA ASP A 77 -7.90 9.98 22.90
C ASP A 77 -8.64 10.29 21.60
N ALA A 78 -8.77 11.56 21.22
CA ALA A 78 -9.43 11.95 19.98
C ALA A 78 -8.67 11.48 18.72
N ALA A 79 -7.34 11.59 18.68
CA ALA A 79 -6.55 11.14 17.53
C ALA A 79 -6.42 9.61 17.53
N VAL A 80 -6.25 9.00 18.70
CA VAL A 80 -6.25 7.53 18.88
C VAL A 80 -7.59 6.92 18.45
N ALA A 81 -8.72 7.52 18.81
CA ALA A 81 -10.04 7.09 18.39
C ALA A 81 -10.22 7.21 16.87
N ARG A 82 -9.72 8.29 16.25
CA ARG A 82 -9.72 8.44 14.78
C ARG A 82 -8.89 7.36 14.09
N ILE A 83 -7.69 7.06 14.59
CA ILE A 83 -6.83 5.98 14.05
C ILE A 83 -7.56 4.63 14.16
N ARG A 84 -8.09 4.29 15.35
CA ARG A 84 -8.83 3.04 15.56
C ARG A 84 -10.07 2.93 14.66
N GLY A 85 -10.80 4.04 14.49
CA GLY A 85 -12.00 4.12 13.64
C GLY A 85 -11.66 3.87 12.17
N ALA A 86 -10.73 4.65 11.62
CA ALA A 86 -10.29 4.52 10.23
C ALA A 86 -9.73 3.11 9.94
N TYR A 87 -9.00 2.54 10.89
CA TYR A 87 -8.46 1.19 10.75
C TYR A 87 -9.53 0.08 10.78
N ARG A 88 -10.52 0.17 11.68
CA ARG A 88 -11.65 -0.78 11.69
C ARG A 88 -12.43 -0.72 10.37
N GLU A 89 -12.63 0.49 9.85
CA GLU A 89 -13.27 0.67 8.55
C GLU A 89 -12.44 0.05 7.43
N LEU A 90 -11.11 0.23 7.45
CA LEU A 90 -10.19 -0.38 6.49
C LEU A 90 -10.23 -1.91 6.54
N GLN A 91 -10.24 -2.52 7.74
CA GLN A 91 -10.37 -3.96 7.91
C GLN A 91 -11.72 -4.49 7.39
N ALA A 92 -12.81 -3.79 7.72
CA ALA A 92 -14.14 -4.17 7.25
C ALA A 92 -14.22 -4.13 5.72
N ARG A 93 -13.71 -3.07 5.07
CA ARG A 93 -13.70 -2.95 3.60
C ARG A 93 -12.80 -4.00 2.93
N THR A 94 -11.65 -4.28 3.53
CA THR A 94 -10.75 -5.34 3.09
C THR A 94 -11.44 -6.70 3.04
N ALA A 95 -12.17 -7.07 4.10
CA ALA A 95 -12.91 -8.32 4.15
C ALA A 95 -14.02 -8.40 3.08
N VAL A 96 -14.70 -7.27 2.81
CA VAL A 96 -15.68 -7.17 1.73
C VAL A 96 -15.02 -7.41 0.37
N ILE A 97 -13.90 -6.74 0.09
CA ILE A 97 -13.15 -6.89 -1.17
C ILE A 97 -12.69 -8.34 -1.36
N ASP A 98 -12.14 -8.98 -0.33
CA ASP A 98 -11.71 -10.38 -0.42
C ASP A 98 -12.90 -11.30 -0.73
N GLY A 99 -14.06 -11.04 -0.13
CA GLY A 99 -15.30 -11.76 -0.43
C GLY A 99 -15.76 -11.56 -1.87
N GLU A 100 -15.84 -10.31 -2.33
CA GLU A 100 -16.25 -9.98 -3.70
C GLU A 100 -15.26 -10.51 -4.74
N ARG A 101 -13.96 -10.52 -4.44
CA ARG A 101 -12.92 -11.05 -5.34
C ARG A 101 -13.06 -12.56 -5.52
N ARG A 102 -13.30 -13.30 -4.44
CA ARG A 102 -13.59 -14.75 -4.53
C ARG A 102 -14.87 -15.01 -5.32
N ALA A 103 -15.91 -14.19 -5.12
CA ALA A 103 -17.15 -14.29 -5.87
C ALA A 103 -16.92 -14.01 -7.37
N LEU A 104 -16.10 -13.02 -7.71
CA LEU A 104 -15.71 -12.69 -9.07
C LEU A 104 -14.94 -13.84 -9.73
N ASP A 105 -13.94 -14.40 -9.03
CA ASP A 105 -13.14 -15.52 -9.54
C ASP A 105 -14.01 -16.77 -9.79
N ALA A 106 -14.94 -17.07 -8.87
CA ALA A 106 -15.89 -18.16 -9.05
C ALA A 106 -16.80 -17.93 -10.25
N ARG A 107 -17.30 -16.70 -10.44
CA ARG A 107 -18.14 -16.32 -11.58
C ARG A 107 -17.39 -16.41 -12.90
N ARG A 108 -16.18 -15.88 -12.99
CA ARG A 108 -15.35 -15.95 -14.21
C ARG A 108 -15.07 -17.40 -14.63
N LYS A 109 -14.86 -18.30 -13.67
CA LYS A 109 -14.72 -19.75 -13.96
C LYS A 109 -16.01 -20.34 -14.53
N ALA A 110 -17.16 -20.01 -13.95
CA ALA A 110 -18.46 -20.46 -14.48
C ALA A 110 -18.74 -19.89 -15.88
N GLU A 111 -18.39 -18.63 -16.13
CA GLU A 111 -18.53 -17.99 -17.44
C GLU A 111 -17.68 -18.65 -18.53
N GLN A 112 -16.47 -19.10 -18.21
CA GLN A 112 -15.63 -19.84 -19.13
C GLN A 112 -16.28 -21.16 -19.56
N GLN A 113 -16.97 -21.84 -18.65
CA GLN A 113 -17.69 -23.08 -18.93
C GLN A 113 -18.92 -22.82 -19.81
N ASP A 114 -19.65 -21.73 -19.53
CA ASP A 114 -20.88 -21.39 -20.24
C ASP A 114 -20.66 -20.69 -21.60
N ASN A 115 -19.44 -20.22 -21.88
CA ASN A 115 -19.12 -19.53 -23.14
C ASN A 115 -19.25 -20.45 -24.36
N VAL A 116 -18.80 -21.71 -24.26
CA VAL A 116 -18.86 -22.67 -25.38
C VAL A 116 -20.30 -22.96 -25.82
N PRO A 117 -21.24 -23.35 -24.92
CA PRO A 117 -22.63 -23.57 -25.32
C PRO A 117 -23.31 -22.28 -25.79
N PHE A 118 -22.95 -21.12 -25.22
CA PHE A 118 -23.43 -19.82 -25.69
C PHE A 118 -23.04 -19.56 -27.15
N GLN A 119 -21.75 -19.70 -27.48
CA GLN A 119 -21.25 -19.52 -28.85
C GLN A 119 -21.88 -20.51 -29.82
N ALA A 120 -22.00 -21.78 -29.43
CA ALA A 120 -22.61 -22.80 -30.27
C ALA A 120 -24.08 -22.48 -30.60
N SER A 121 -24.86 -22.03 -29.61
CA SER A 121 -26.26 -21.61 -29.80
C SER A 121 -26.36 -20.38 -30.71
N MET A 122 -25.51 -19.37 -30.51
CA MET A 122 -25.46 -18.17 -31.35
C MET A 122 -25.14 -18.53 -32.80
N TRP A 123 -24.08 -19.33 -33.03
CA TRP A 123 -23.69 -19.75 -34.37
C TRP A 123 -24.77 -20.59 -35.05
N ARG A 124 -25.50 -21.42 -34.31
CA ARG A 124 -26.60 -22.22 -34.88
C ARG A 124 -27.69 -21.35 -35.51
N GLN A 125 -28.10 -20.26 -34.85
CA GLN A 125 -29.11 -19.36 -35.40
C GLN A 125 -28.59 -18.56 -36.59
N ALA A 126 -27.34 -18.08 -36.50
CA ALA A 126 -26.66 -17.39 -37.59
C ALA A 126 -26.53 -18.29 -38.83
N GLU A 127 -26.10 -19.53 -38.65
CA GLU A 127 -25.95 -20.54 -39.69
C GLU A 127 -27.29 -20.89 -40.34
N ALA A 128 -28.35 -21.04 -39.53
CA ALA A 128 -29.70 -21.30 -40.05
C ALA A 128 -30.21 -20.16 -40.93
N TYR A 129 -29.98 -18.90 -40.51
CA TYR A 129 -30.34 -17.74 -41.31
C TYR A 129 -29.52 -17.67 -42.60
N ARG A 130 -28.21 -17.88 -42.52
CA ARG A 130 -27.31 -17.91 -43.68
C ARG A 130 -27.72 -18.96 -44.70
N LYS A 131 -27.97 -20.20 -44.26
CA LYS A 131 -28.50 -21.29 -45.09
C LYS A 131 -29.84 -20.95 -45.72
N SER A 132 -30.73 -20.27 -45.01
CA SER A 132 -32.02 -19.85 -45.58
C SER A 132 -31.86 -18.84 -46.74
N ARG A 133 -30.80 -18.04 -46.72
CA ARG A 133 -30.48 -17.06 -47.78
C ARG A 133 -29.77 -17.70 -48.97
N THR A 134 -28.96 -18.74 -48.76
CA THR A 134 -28.23 -19.43 -49.83
C THR A 134 -29.01 -20.58 -50.48
N ALA A 135 -29.99 -21.17 -49.77
CA ALA A 135 -30.77 -22.31 -50.25
C ALA A 135 -31.41 -22.17 -51.66
N PRO A 136 -31.91 -20.98 -52.08
CA PRO A 136 -32.43 -20.81 -53.43
C PRO A 136 -31.34 -21.00 -54.50
N PHE A 137 -30.09 -20.60 -54.21
CA PHE A 137 -28.97 -20.76 -55.13
C PHE A 137 -28.45 -22.20 -55.14
N ASP A 138 -28.42 -22.86 -53.98
CA ASP A 138 -28.00 -24.27 -53.88
C ASP A 138 -28.91 -25.19 -54.72
N SER A 139 -30.22 -24.96 -54.69
CA SER A 139 -31.17 -25.75 -55.48
C SER A 139 -31.03 -25.50 -56.99
N GLN A 140 -30.78 -24.26 -57.40
CA GLN A 140 -30.53 -23.90 -58.80
C GLN A 140 -29.18 -24.46 -59.31
N LEU A 141 -28.11 -24.39 -58.51
CA LEU A 141 -26.82 -25.00 -58.83
C LEU A 141 -26.94 -26.51 -58.98
N ALA A 142 -27.68 -27.18 -58.10
CA ALA A 142 -27.92 -28.62 -58.20
C ALA A 142 -28.71 -28.99 -59.48
N ALA A 143 -29.67 -28.15 -59.89
CA ALA A 143 -30.41 -28.34 -61.14
C ALA A 143 -29.51 -28.17 -62.37
N ILE A 144 -28.66 -27.13 -62.40
CA ILE A 144 -27.69 -26.91 -63.49
C ILE A 144 -26.70 -28.08 -63.56
N ALA A 145 -26.17 -28.52 -62.41
CA ALA A 145 -25.24 -29.65 -62.37
C ALA A 145 -25.87 -30.94 -62.90
N ARG A 146 -27.15 -31.20 -62.60
CA ARG A 146 -27.90 -32.33 -63.19
C ARG A 146 -28.02 -32.18 -64.70
N GLN A 147 -28.39 -31.00 -65.20
CA GLN A 147 -28.50 -30.77 -66.65
C GLN A 147 -27.15 -30.94 -67.38
N GLN A 148 -26.05 -30.52 -66.77
CA GLN A 148 -24.71 -30.76 -67.31
C GLN A 148 -24.38 -32.26 -67.35
N GLN A 149 -24.70 -33.00 -66.28
CA GLN A 149 -24.50 -34.43 -66.22
C GLN A 149 -25.36 -35.18 -67.26
N ASP A 150 -26.62 -34.80 -67.43
CA ASP A 150 -27.52 -35.41 -68.42
C ASP A 150 -26.97 -35.26 -69.86
N ILE A 151 -26.33 -34.12 -70.16
CA ILE A 151 -25.66 -33.90 -71.45
C ILE A 151 -24.45 -34.83 -71.60
N LEU A 152 -23.60 -34.94 -70.57
CA LEU A 152 -22.44 -35.82 -70.61
C LEU A 152 -22.85 -37.30 -70.76
N ASP A 153 -23.87 -37.73 -70.01
CA ASP A 153 -24.38 -39.09 -70.03
C ASP A 153 -24.98 -39.46 -71.39
N ALA A 154 -25.65 -38.52 -72.06
CA ALA A 154 -26.23 -38.71 -73.40
C ALA A 154 -25.17 -39.02 -74.48
N TYR A 155 -23.92 -38.56 -74.28
CA TYR A 155 -22.79 -38.81 -75.18
C TYR A 155 -21.80 -39.86 -74.64
N HIS A 156 -22.09 -40.47 -73.49
CA HIS A 156 -21.13 -41.30 -72.74
C HIS A 156 -19.78 -40.62 -72.47
N ALA A 157 -19.79 -39.28 -72.44
CA ALA A 157 -18.62 -38.45 -72.20
C ALA A 157 -18.39 -38.33 -70.69
N ARG A 158 -17.14 -38.43 -70.23
CA ARG A 158 -16.78 -38.18 -68.83
C ARG A 158 -16.40 -36.74 -68.57
N THR A 159 -15.97 -36.04 -69.61
CA THR A 159 -15.47 -34.67 -69.54
C THR A 159 -16.01 -33.85 -70.70
N ASN A 160 -16.01 -32.52 -70.54
CA ASN A 160 -16.45 -31.59 -71.57
C ASN A 160 -15.63 -31.71 -72.88
N GLU A 161 -14.38 -32.18 -72.80
CA GLU A 161 -13.48 -32.33 -73.94
C GLU A 161 -13.87 -33.50 -74.86
N GLU A 162 -14.64 -34.45 -74.33
CA GLU A 162 -15.13 -35.63 -75.05
C GLU A 162 -16.45 -35.35 -75.78
N LEU A 163 -17.07 -34.18 -75.58
CA LEU A 163 -18.27 -33.78 -76.29
C LEU A 163 -17.95 -33.41 -77.74
N PRO A 164 -18.70 -33.92 -78.74
CA PRO A 164 -18.52 -33.51 -80.12
C PRO A 164 -18.84 -32.03 -80.29
N ALA A 165 -18.08 -31.34 -81.14
CA ALA A 165 -18.35 -29.96 -81.49
C ALA A 165 -19.78 -29.83 -82.05
N GLY A 166 -20.62 -29.04 -81.37
CA GLY A 166 -22.03 -28.96 -81.70
C GLY A 166 -22.86 -28.19 -80.67
N PRO A 167 -24.19 -28.10 -80.88
CA PRO A 167 -25.09 -27.33 -80.03
C PRO A 167 -25.09 -27.78 -78.56
N ASP A 168 -24.89 -29.07 -78.27
CA ASP A 168 -24.87 -29.57 -76.89
C ASP A 168 -23.57 -29.25 -76.13
N ALA A 169 -22.42 -29.20 -76.82
CA ALA A 169 -21.17 -28.72 -76.24
C ALA A 169 -21.26 -27.22 -75.89
N ILE A 170 -21.89 -26.42 -76.76
CA ILE A 170 -22.18 -25.00 -76.50
C ILE A 170 -23.12 -24.86 -75.30
N LYS A 171 -24.23 -25.63 -75.28
CA LYS A 171 -25.18 -25.64 -74.16
C LYS A 171 -24.52 -26.03 -72.83
N HIS A 172 -23.62 -27.01 -72.83
CA HIS A 172 -22.87 -27.41 -71.64
C HIS A 172 -21.95 -26.27 -71.13
N ALA A 173 -21.29 -25.55 -72.04
CA ALA A 173 -20.48 -24.38 -71.71
C ALA A 173 -21.33 -23.21 -71.18
N ASP A 174 -22.49 -22.94 -71.78
CA ASP A 174 -23.42 -21.91 -71.32
C ASP A 174 -23.95 -22.21 -69.91
N LEU A 175 -24.27 -23.48 -69.61
CA LEU A 175 -24.63 -23.92 -68.26
C LEU A 175 -23.49 -23.71 -67.26
N ALA A 176 -22.24 -23.88 -67.68
CA ALA A 176 -21.08 -23.63 -66.82
C ALA A 176 -20.92 -22.14 -66.49
N ILE A 177 -21.17 -21.25 -67.47
CA ILE A 177 -21.20 -19.80 -67.26
C ILE A 177 -22.33 -19.43 -66.30
N GLN A 178 -23.54 -19.95 -66.52
CA GLN A 178 -24.68 -19.73 -65.62
C GLN A 178 -24.40 -20.21 -64.20
N ALA A 179 -23.76 -21.37 -64.03
CA ALA A 179 -23.36 -21.87 -62.72
C ALA A 179 -22.33 -20.95 -62.04
N ALA A 180 -21.37 -20.40 -62.79
CA ALA A 180 -20.39 -19.46 -62.27
C ALA A 180 -21.04 -18.14 -61.80
N GLU A 181 -21.93 -17.56 -62.61
CA GLU A 181 -22.70 -16.37 -62.23
C GLU A 181 -23.55 -16.63 -60.98
N LEU A 182 -24.17 -17.81 -60.89
CA LEU A 182 -25.00 -18.15 -59.75
C LEU A 182 -24.18 -18.34 -58.47
N LYS A 183 -22.97 -18.92 -58.58
CA LYS A 183 -22.02 -19.01 -57.45
C LYS A 183 -21.63 -17.63 -56.94
N VAL A 184 -21.36 -16.68 -57.83
CA VAL A 184 -21.06 -15.29 -57.42
C VAL A 184 -22.24 -14.69 -56.65
N LYS A 185 -23.48 -14.87 -57.14
CA LYS A 185 -24.69 -14.41 -56.44
C LYS A 185 -24.90 -15.10 -55.09
N ALA A 186 -24.61 -16.40 -55.00
CA ALA A 186 -24.68 -17.16 -53.76
C ALA A 186 -23.68 -16.65 -52.72
N ILE A 187 -22.43 -16.39 -53.13
CA ILE A 187 -21.39 -15.81 -52.28
C ILE A 187 -21.81 -14.40 -51.83
N GLN A 188 -22.36 -13.57 -52.73
CA GLN A 188 -22.86 -12.25 -52.34
C GLN A 188 -23.97 -12.34 -51.30
N ALA A 189 -24.93 -13.26 -51.48
CA ALA A 189 -25.99 -13.49 -50.51
C ALA A 189 -25.46 -13.99 -49.15
N ASP A 190 -24.39 -14.79 -49.14
CA ASP A 190 -23.70 -15.23 -47.92
C ASP A 190 -23.02 -14.07 -47.18
N ILE A 191 -22.35 -13.18 -47.92
CA ILE A 191 -21.74 -11.96 -47.41
C ILE A 191 -22.81 -11.03 -46.83
N ASP A 192 -23.89 -10.77 -47.58
CA ASP A 192 -24.99 -9.91 -47.16
C ASP A 192 -25.70 -10.47 -45.91
N ALA A 193 -25.88 -11.79 -45.84
CA ALA A 193 -26.43 -12.45 -44.67
C ALA A 193 -25.51 -12.29 -43.45
N SER A 194 -24.21 -12.46 -43.63
CA SER A 194 -23.20 -12.30 -42.56
C SER A 194 -23.13 -10.85 -42.05
N ASP A 195 -23.12 -9.87 -42.96
CA ASP A 195 -23.20 -8.46 -42.62
C ASP A 195 -24.48 -8.12 -41.84
N HIS A 196 -25.62 -8.66 -42.27
CA HIS A 196 -26.88 -8.50 -41.57
C HIS A 196 -26.83 -9.10 -40.15
N ILE A 197 -26.24 -10.29 -39.97
CA ILE A 197 -26.07 -10.93 -38.66
C ILE A 197 -25.24 -10.04 -37.74
N LEU A 198 -24.10 -9.53 -38.21
CA LEU A 198 -23.20 -8.68 -37.43
C LEU A 198 -23.87 -7.36 -37.02
N LYS A 199 -24.63 -6.73 -37.92
CA LYS A 199 -25.38 -5.50 -37.62
C LYS A 199 -26.57 -5.72 -36.69
N ASN A 200 -27.09 -6.94 -36.61
CA ASN A 200 -28.31 -7.27 -35.88
C ASN A 200 -28.11 -8.37 -34.84
N LEU A 201 -26.93 -8.47 -34.22
CA LEU A 201 -26.59 -9.54 -33.25
C LEU A 201 -27.69 -9.77 -32.19
N ASN A 202 -28.30 -8.70 -31.67
CA ASN A 202 -29.40 -8.81 -30.69
C ASN A 202 -30.62 -9.59 -31.22
N ALA A 203 -30.88 -9.58 -32.52
CA ALA A 203 -31.95 -10.35 -33.13
C ALA A 203 -31.65 -11.86 -33.15
N PHE A 204 -30.38 -12.25 -33.14
CA PHE A 204 -29.88 -13.63 -33.12
C PHE A 204 -29.53 -14.12 -31.70
N LEU A 205 -29.74 -13.29 -30.69
CA LEU A 205 -29.47 -13.58 -29.28
C LEU A 205 -30.77 -13.70 -28.47
N ARG A 206 -31.80 -14.35 -29.01
CA ARG A 206 -33.15 -14.40 -28.40
C ARG A 206 -33.41 -15.61 -27.51
N GLU A 207 -32.56 -16.63 -27.51
CA GLU A 207 -32.80 -17.82 -26.70
C GLU A 207 -32.69 -17.48 -25.20
N PRO A 208 -33.56 -18.04 -24.34
CA PRO A 208 -33.52 -17.80 -22.90
C PRO A 208 -32.13 -18.08 -22.28
N ALA A 209 -31.45 -19.12 -22.77
CA ALA A 209 -30.09 -19.45 -22.32
C ALA A 209 -29.06 -18.37 -22.69
N GLN A 210 -29.18 -17.77 -23.88
CA GLN A 210 -28.30 -16.67 -24.32
C GLN A 210 -28.55 -15.41 -23.48
N GLN A 211 -29.81 -15.08 -23.24
CA GLN A 211 -30.19 -13.94 -22.39
C GLN A 211 -29.71 -14.12 -20.94
N ALA A 212 -29.83 -15.34 -20.39
CA ALA A 212 -29.30 -15.66 -19.07
C ALA A 212 -27.77 -15.56 -18.99
N TYR A 213 -27.05 -15.91 -20.06
CA TYR A 213 -25.60 -15.71 -20.16
C TYR A 213 -25.23 -14.22 -20.19
N LEU A 214 -25.89 -13.42 -21.03
CA LEU A 214 -25.68 -11.97 -21.12
C LEU A 214 -26.01 -11.24 -19.81
N ALA A 215 -27.06 -11.65 -19.11
CA ALA A 215 -27.40 -11.12 -17.80
C ALA A 215 -26.27 -11.38 -16.79
N ARG A 216 -25.73 -12.60 -16.76
CA ARG A 216 -24.59 -12.96 -15.90
C ARG A 216 -23.33 -12.15 -16.21
N LEU A 217 -23.01 -11.95 -17.49
CA LEU A 217 -21.90 -11.08 -17.91
C LEU A 217 -22.06 -9.64 -17.40
N ARG A 218 -23.28 -9.08 -17.47
CA ARG A 218 -23.56 -7.73 -16.95
C ARG A 218 -23.38 -7.67 -15.43
N GLU A 219 -23.81 -8.69 -14.71
CA GLU A 219 -23.61 -8.75 -13.26
C GLU A 219 -22.12 -8.86 -12.89
N THR A 220 -21.34 -9.63 -13.65
CA THR A 220 -19.89 -9.74 -13.47
C THR A 220 -19.20 -8.40 -13.72
N ALA A 221 -19.55 -7.70 -14.79
CA ALA A 221 -19.06 -6.33 -15.03
C ALA A 221 -19.45 -5.36 -13.90
N ALA A 222 -20.66 -5.48 -13.36
CA ALA A 222 -21.10 -4.68 -12.21
C ALA A 222 -20.33 -5.03 -10.92
N LEU A 223 -19.96 -6.30 -10.71
CA LEU A 223 -19.12 -6.72 -9.60
C LEU A 223 -17.68 -6.21 -9.75
N GLU A 224 -17.10 -6.25 -10.96
CA GLU A 224 -15.79 -5.68 -11.26
C GLU A 224 -15.74 -4.17 -10.99
N LYS A 225 -16.79 -3.45 -11.41
CA LYS A 225 -16.92 -2.02 -11.12
C LYS A 225 -16.97 -1.75 -9.62
N ARG A 226 -17.80 -2.50 -8.86
CA ARG A 226 -17.88 -2.37 -7.40
C ARG A 226 -16.53 -2.64 -6.72
N LEU A 227 -15.81 -3.67 -7.16
CA LEU A 227 -14.46 -3.96 -6.67
C LEU A 227 -13.50 -2.80 -6.91
N SER A 228 -13.57 -2.16 -8.08
CA SER A 228 -12.76 -0.97 -8.39
C SER A 228 -13.14 0.22 -7.51
N ASP A 229 -14.43 0.47 -7.30
CA ASP A 229 -14.93 1.53 -6.40
C ASP A 229 -14.47 1.28 -4.95
N HIS A 230 -14.48 0.02 -4.50
CA HIS A 230 -13.98 -0.36 -3.19
C HIS A 230 -12.46 -0.16 -3.06
N GLN A 231 -11.68 -0.46 -4.10
CA GLN A 231 -10.24 -0.19 -4.13
C GLN A 231 -9.95 1.32 -4.05
N LEU A 232 -10.70 2.15 -4.77
CA LEU A 232 -10.59 3.61 -4.66
C LEU A 232 -10.84 4.07 -3.23
N SER A 233 -11.87 3.54 -2.57
CA SER A 233 -12.18 3.90 -1.19
C SER A 233 -11.11 3.51 -0.17
N ILE A 234 -10.27 2.50 -0.46
CA ILE A 234 -9.12 2.16 0.39
C ILE A 234 -8.06 3.26 0.34
N TYR A 235 -7.81 3.86 -0.84
CA TYR A 235 -6.86 4.95 -0.93
C TYR A 235 -7.29 6.15 -0.08
N ASP A 236 -8.59 6.47 -0.10
CA ASP A 236 -9.15 7.52 0.77
C ASP A 236 -9.01 7.20 2.25
N LEU A 237 -9.29 5.95 2.65
CA LEU A 237 -9.12 5.51 4.04
C LEU A 237 -7.66 5.55 4.49
N ASN A 238 -6.73 5.17 3.62
CA ASN A 238 -5.31 5.30 3.90
C ASN A 238 -4.94 6.77 4.08
N GLY A 239 -5.44 7.68 3.24
CA GLY A 239 -5.28 9.13 3.41
C GLY A 239 -5.75 9.60 4.79
N ARG A 240 -6.98 9.24 5.19
CA ARG A 240 -7.52 9.57 6.52
C ARG A 240 -6.69 9.00 7.67
N LEU A 241 -6.15 7.80 7.49
CA LEU A 241 -5.28 7.16 8.47
C LEU A 241 -3.96 7.93 8.60
N TYR A 242 -3.35 8.35 7.49
CA TYR A 242 -2.17 9.20 7.48
C TYR A 242 -2.41 10.54 8.17
N ASP A 243 -3.53 11.20 7.87
CA ASP A 243 -3.90 12.47 8.51
C ASP A 243 -4.07 12.32 10.02
N ALA A 244 -4.71 11.23 10.46
CA ALA A 244 -4.89 10.92 11.88
C ALA A 244 -3.54 10.68 12.57
N PHE A 245 -2.59 10.00 11.90
CA PHE A 245 -1.24 9.82 12.41
C PHE A 245 -0.44 11.12 12.47
N ALA A 246 -0.55 11.96 11.45
CA ALA A 246 0.09 13.27 11.44
C ALA A 246 -0.42 14.13 12.61
N ALA A 247 -1.74 14.15 12.83
CA ALA A 247 -2.35 14.85 13.96
C ALA A 247 -1.86 14.32 15.32
N TYR A 248 -1.78 12.99 15.47
CA TYR A 248 -1.23 12.35 16.67
C TYR A 248 0.24 12.76 16.90
N LEU A 249 1.09 12.73 15.86
CA LEU A 249 2.50 13.10 15.97
C LEU A 249 2.67 14.57 16.38
N THR A 250 1.88 15.47 15.77
CA THR A 250 1.90 16.90 16.12
C THR A 250 1.49 17.12 17.57
N ALA A 251 0.42 16.46 18.03
CA ALA A 251 -0.01 16.53 19.42
C ALA A 251 1.05 15.97 20.38
N ALA A 252 1.68 14.86 20.02
CA ALA A 252 2.76 14.27 20.82
C ALA A 252 3.95 15.21 20.95
N LYS A 253 4.43 15.81 19.84
CA LYS A 253 5.56 16.76 19.86
C LYS A 253 5.30 17.98 20.72
N ALA A 254 4.05 18.44 20.81
CA ALA A 254 3.67 19.58 21.63
C ALA A 254 3.77 19.33 23.15
N LYS A 255 3.91 18.07 23.60
CA LYS A 255 3.97 17.73 25.03
C LYS A 255 5.27 18.14 25.72
N LEU A 256 6.40 18.13 25.02
CA LEU A 256 7.71 18.49 25.58
C LEU A 256 8.38 19.57 24.74
N GLY A 257 8.93 20.57 25.40
CA GLY A 257 9.76 21.61 24.83
C GLY A 257 11.22 21.50 25.26
N TYR A 258 12.03 22.47 24.82
CA TYR A 258 13.44 22.54 25.17
C TYR A 258 13.67 22.62 26.69
N PHE A 259 12.86 23.40 27.40
CA PHE A 259 13.02 23.61 28.84
C PHE A 259 12.76 22.34 29.64
N ASP A 260 11.87 21.47 29.17
CA ASP A 260 11.63 20.16 29.77
C ASP A 260 12.87 19.26 29.62
N PHE A 261 13.53 19.29 28.47
CA PHE A 261 14.80 18.58 28.27
C PHE A 261 15.97 19.20 29.03
N LEU A 262 15.95 20.52 29.26
CA LEU A 262 16.92 21.19 30.12
C LEU A 262 16.77 20.74 31.58
N TYR A 263 15.52 20.68 32.07
CA TYR A 263 15.19 20.14 33.37
C TYR A 263 15.58 18.65 33.48
N PHE A 264 15.25 17.82 32.50
CA PHE A 264 15.65 16.40 32.45
C PHE A 264 17.18 16.22 32.47
N SER A 265 17.90 17.03 31.69
CA SER A 265 19.37 17.03 31.63
C SER A 265 19.99 17.46 32.97
N LEU A 266 19.40 18.44 33.64
CA LEU A 266 19.81 18.87 34.98
C LEU A 266 19.58 17.78 36.02
N GLY A 267 18.42 17.10 35.96
CA GLY A 267 18.10 15.94 36.80
C GLY A 267 19.11 14.80 36.62
N GLY A 268 19.53 14.54 35.38
CA GLY A 268 20.59 13.58 35.08
C GLY A 268 21.96 13.99 35.64
N ALA A 269 22.36 15.26 35.47
CA ALA A 269 23.65 15.76 35.95
C ALA A 269 23.75 15.83 37.48
N THR A 270 22.64 16.09 38.15
CA THR A 270 22.54 16.15 39.62
C THR A 270 22.13 14.82 40.25
N THR A 271 21.81 13.81 39.44
CA THR A 271 21.22 12.52 39.84
C THR A 271 19.85 12.62 40.54
N ALA A 272 19.22 13.78 40.51
CA ALA A 272 17.90 14.06 41.09
C ALA A 272 16.82 14.03 40.00
N ASN A 273 16.59 12.87 39.39
CA ASN A 273 15.55 12.72 38.37
C ASN A 273 14.22 12.30 38.99
N PHE A 274 13.13 13.01 38.66
CA PHE A 274 11.79 12.78 39.20
C PHE A 274 10.99 11.71 38.42
N GLY A 275 11.46 11.33 37.22
CA GLY A 275 10.87 10.25 36.44
C GLY A 275 9.61 10.63 35.66
N ASP A 276 9.31 11.91 35.58
CA ASP A 276 8.34 12.53 34.68
C ASP A 276 8.73 12.38 33.20
N ILE A 277 10.04 12.43 32.91
CA ILE A 277 10.62 12.10 31.60
C ILE A 277 11.57 10.92 31.75
N ALA A 278 11.37 9.87 30.96
CA ALA A 278 12.21 8.68 30.99
C ALA A 278 12.64 8.21 29.59
N PRO A 279 13.90 7.77 29.41
CA PRO A 279 14.37 7.29 28.13
C PRO A 279 13.75 5.94 27.76
N ASN A 280 12.98 5.90 26.68
CA ASN A 280 12.33 4.68 26.20
C ASN A 280 13.27 3.81 25.35
N HIS A 281 13.99 4.42 24.41
CA HIS A 281 14.79 3.71 23.42
C HIS A 281 16.23 3.45 23.88
N ARG A 282 16.83 2.33 23.43
CA ARG A 282 18.21 1.91 23.77
C ARG A 282 19.23 3.03 23.58
N THR A 283 19.15 3.74 22.46
CA THR A 283 20.09 4.84 22.14
C THR A 283 20.03 5.97 23.17
N VAL A 284 18.83 6.42 23.53
CA VAL A 284 18.66 7.50 24.51
C VAL A 284 19.07 7.04 25.90
N ARG A 285 18.78 5.78 26.26
CA ARG A 285 19.25 5.19 27.53
C ARG A 285 20.77 5.20 27.62
N ILE A 286 21.48 4.83 26.55
CA ILE A 286 22.96 4.86 26.53
C ILE A 286 23.47 6.31 26.67
N LEU A 287 22.88 7.26 25.91
CA LEU A 287 23.25 8.67 25.99
C LEU A 287 23.04 9.25 27.39
N TYR A 288 21.91 8.95 28.01
CA TYR A 288 21.57 9.37 29.37
C TYR A 288 22.52 8.76 30.41
N SER A 289 22.81 7.47 30.31
CA SER A 289 23.81 6.82 31.18
C SER A 289 25.21 7.43 31.02
N ALA A 290 25.63 7.72 29.79
CA ALA A 290 26.90 8.38 29.53
C ALA A 290 26.95 9.79 30.13
N GLN A 291 25.85 10.56 30.03
CA GLN A 291 25.73 11.87 30.66
C GLN A 291 25.92 11.78 32.18
N ILE A 292 25.27 10.82 32.85
CA ILE A 292 25.39 10.63 34.28
C ILE A 292 26.84 10.35 34.68
N VAL A 293 27.50 9.41 34.00
CA VAL A 293 28.89 9.04 34.30
C VAL A 293 29.83 10.24 34.13
N ILE A 294 29.69 10.99 33.04
CA ILE A 294 30.50 12.20 32.81
C ILE A 294 30.25 13.24 33.92
N SER A 295 28.99 13.45 34.28
CA SER A 295 28.61 14.41 35.33
C SER A 295 29.18 14.02 36.69
N MET A 296 29.12 12.73 37.06
CA MET A 296 29.70 12.20 38.30
C MET A 296 31.20 12.45 38.36
N VAL A 297 31.94 12.22 37.27
CA VAL A 297 33.38 12.47 37.20
C VAL A 297 33.70 13.97 37.37
N LEU A 298 32.93 14.84 36.70
CA LEU A 298 33.11 16.29 36.80
C LEU A 298 32.81 16.81 38.22
N VAL A 299 31.73 16.36 38.84
CA VAL A 299 31.34 16.73 40.20
C VAL A 299 32.36 16.20 41.22
N ALA A 300 32.79 14.94 41.12
CA ALA A 300 33.81 14.38 42.00
C ALA A 300 35.14 15.15 41.90
N SER A 301 35.55 15.50 40.68
CA SER A 301 36.73 16.35 40.44
C SER A 301 36.57 17.74 41.07
N TRP A 302 35.40 18.34 40.97
CA TRP A 302 35.10 19.65 41.55
C TRP A 302 35.10 19.63 43.10
N ILE A 303 34.52 18.60 43.71
CA ILE A 303 34.54 18.40 45.17
C ILE A 303 35.97 18.22 45.67
N ASN A 304 36.79 17.42 44.98
CA ASN A 304 38.18 17.17 45.38
C ASN A 304 39.01 18.46 45.37
N ASP A 305 38.83 19.32 44.37
CA ASP A 305 39.46 20.65 44.32
C ASP A 305 38.99 21.57 45.45
N PHE A 306 37.70 21.48 45.81
CA PHE A 306 37.12 22.29 46.88
C PHE A 306 37.65 21.88 48.26
N VAL A 307 37.77 20.58 48.52
CA VAL A 307 38.31 20.03 49.77
C VAL A 307 39.82 20.30 49.89
N SER A 308 40.56 20.12 48.79
CA SER A 308 42.02 20.34 48.74
C SER A 308 42.42 21.82 48.81
N GLY A 309 41.48 22.73 48.50
CA GLY A 309 41.69 24.18 48.51
C GLY A 309 41.56 24.87 49.87
N LYS A 310 41.26 24.15 50.97
CA LYS A 310 41.22 24.75 52.32
C LYS A 310 42.65 25.06 52.79
N PRO A 311 42.99 26.32 53.14
CA PRO A 311 44.30 26.61 53.70
C PRO A 311 44.44 25.88 55.04
N ARG A 312 45.42 24.98 55.15
CA ARG A 312 45.90 24.42 56.42
C ARG A 312 46.10 25.61 57.37
N ARG A 313 45.20 25.79 58.34
CA ARG A 313 45.35 26.76 59.44
C ARG A 313 46.74 26.52 60.03
N ARG A 314 47.68 27.45 59.78
CA ARG A 314 48.99 27.46 60.43
C ARG A 314 48.73 27.55 61.94
N ARG A 315 48.77 26.40 62.63
CA ARG A 315 48.97 26.35 64.08
C ARG A 315 50.33 27.01 64.34
N ARG A 316 50.33 28.33 64.55
CA ARG A 316 51.49 29.05 65.09
C ARG A 316 51.76 28.46 66.47
N ARG A 317 52.86 27.73 66.59
CA ARG A 317 53.51 27.37 67.85
C ARG A 317 53.64 28.65 68.69
N ARG A 318 52.93 28.75 69.82
CA ARG A 318 53.30 29.67 70.90
C ARG A 318 54.54 29.08 71.57
N LYS A 319 55.67 29.79 71.48
CA LYS A 319 56.81 29.61 72.40
C LYS A 319 56.34 30.00 73.81
N PRO A 320 56.61 29.21 74.87
CA PRO A 320 56.49 29.73 76.23
C PRO A 320 57.65 30.70 76.47
N ALA A 321 57.33 31.93 76.86
CA ALA A 321 58.30 32.88 77.36
C ALA A 321 58.70 32.48 78.79
N ALA A 322 60.00 32.54 79.05
CA ALA A 322 60.60 32.42 80.37
C ALA A 322 60.06 33.52 81.30
N SER A 323 59.77 33.15 82.54
CA SER A 323 59.56 34.09 83.66
C SER A 323 60.48 33.64 84.79
N SER A 324 61.52 34.43 85.00
CA SER A 324 62.49 34.38 86.09
C SER A 324 62.00 35.18 87.31
N ALA A 325 62.30 34.66 88.52
CA ALA A 325 62.59 35.34 89.80
C ALA A 325 61.46 36.18 90.48
N GLU A 326 60.91 35.75 91.65
CA GLU A 326 61.33 36.00 93.07
C GLU A 326 60.85 37.37 93.62
N PRO A 327 60.78 37.64 94.96
CA PRO A 327 60.64 36.79 96.15
C PRO A 327 59.59 37.31 97.19
N ALA A 328 59.22 36.49 98.18
CA ALA A 328 58.99 36.82 99.60
C ALA A 328 58.67 35.53 100.38
#